data_AF-A0A1I5XEJ9-F1
#
_entry.id   AF-A0A1I5XEJ9-F1
#
_cell.length_a   1.000
_cell.length_b   1.000
_cell.length_c   1.000
_cell.angle_alpha   90.00
_cell.angle_beta   90.00
_cell.angle_gamma   90.00
#
_symmetry.space_group_name_H-M   'P 1'
#
loop_
_entity.id
_entity.type
_entity.pdbx_description
1 polymer ?
#
loop_
_entity_poly.entity_id
_entity_poly.type
_entity_poly.pdbx_seq_one_letter_code
_entity_poly.pdbx_strand_id
1 'polypeptide(L)'
;MKKILFLLGCISFFSFIITPKVYAGEEFSLPDNSVVYDIDQGGSQQFEVEDDLGRPYIITIEEETQLLMMASSVKNGTYKITKERPLQWKASYKIDVSSNKITRAHSASATAITGSFKSTSLRVDSPTQATYYLKRTLLLVESSINLRAKLSNGNIVVTY
;
A
#
# COMPACT_ATOMS: atom_id res chain seq x y z
N MET A 1 -5.13 -21.79 80.61
CA MET A 1 -5.73 -22.24 79.34
C MET A 1 -6.43 -21.05 78.68
N LYS A 2 -6.18 -20.85 77.38
CA LYS A 2 -6.79 -19.94 76.38
C LYS A 2 -6.81 -18.42 76.63
N LYS A 3 -5.89 -17.74 75.92
CA LYS A 3 -6.00 -16.36 75.40
C LYS A 3 -6.93 -16.35 74.19
N ILE A 4 -7.74 -15.31 73.97
CA ILE A 4 -8.12 -14.80 72.64
C ILE A 4 -8.47 -13.31 72.80
N LEU A 5 -7.65 -12.47 72.16
CA LEU A 5 -7.88 -11.05 71.88
C LEU A 5 -8.74 -10.99 70.62
N PHE A 6 -9.82 -10.20 70.60
CA PHE A 6 -10.56 -9.93 69.35
C PHE A 6 -10.17 -8.54 68.84
N LEU A 7 -9.41 -8.53 67.74
CA LEU A 7 -9.01 -7.36 66.97
C LEU A 7 -9.71 -7.48 65.61
N LEU A 8 -10.57 -6.54 65.25
CA LEU A 8 -11.10 -6.34 63.89
C LEU A 8 -11.07 -4.82 63.67
N GLY A 9 -10.30 -4.22 62.78
CA GLY A 9 -9.67 -4.74 61.57
C GLY A 9 -10.25 -3.99 60.36
N CYS A 10 -9.96 -2.69 60.25
CA CYS A 10 -10.29 -1.87 59.08
C CYS A 10 -9.49 -2.36 57.87
N ILE A 11 -10.16 -2.90 56.85
CA ILE A 11 -9.54 -3.20 55.55
C ILE A 11 -10.32 -2.43 54.49
N SER A 12 -9.78 -1.29 54.09
CA SER A 12 -10.22 -0.56 52.90
C SER A 12 -9.77 -1.33 51.66
N PHE A 13 -10.72 -1.89 50.92
CA PHE A 13 -10.51 -2.56 49.65
C PHE A 13 -10.23 -1.49 48.57
N PHE A 14 -8.96 -1.23 48.26
CA PHE A 14 -8.58 -0.49 47.04
C PHE A 14 -8.59 -1.48 45.88
N SER A 15 -9.70 -1.55 45.13
CA SER A 15 -9.77 -2.28 43.87
C SER A 15 -9.04 -1.49 42.78
N PHE A 16 -7.77 -1.80 42.55
CA PHE A 16 -7.02 -1.34 41.39
C PHE A 16 -7.52 -2.11 40.15
N ILE A 17 -8.45 -1.52 39.40
CA ILE A 17 -8.92 -2.10 38.14
C ILE A 17 -7.82 -1.88 37.11
N ILE A 18 -6.97 -2.89 36.90
CA ILE A 18 -6.08 -2.95 35.74
C ILE A 18 -6.96 -3.34 34.54
N THR A 19 -7.40 -2.36 33.77
CA THR A 19 -8.05 -2.63 32.49
C THR A 19 -7.01 -3.15 31.49
N PRO A 20 -7.14 -4.36 30.93
CA PRO A 20 -6.29 -4.76 29.83
C PRO A 20 -6.57 -3.83 28.64
N LYS A 21 -5.53 -3.19 28.09
CA LYS A 21 -5.61 -2.51 26.80
C LYS A 21 -5.90 -3.59 25.75
N VAL A 22 -7.17 -3.72 25.38
CA VAL A 22 -7.57 -4.50 24.19
C VAL A 22 -7.13 -3.66 22.99
N TYR A 23 -6.11 -4.11 22.28
CA TYR A 23 -5.81 -3.60 20.94
C TYR A 23 -6.88 -4.17 20.01
N ALA A 24 -7.84 -3.32 19.63
CA ALA A 24 -8.65 -3.61 18.45
C ALA A 24 -7.70 -3.59 17.26
N GLY A 25 -7.47 -4.75 16.64
CA GLY A 25 -6.82 -4.78 15.33
C GLY A 25 -7.75 -4.04 14.37
N GLU A 26 -7.29 -2.93 13.79
CA GLU A 26 -8.00 -2.30 12.69
C GLU A 26 -8.13 -3.35 11.57
N GLU A 27 -9.38 -3.70 11.25
CA GLU A 27 -9.68 -4.53 10.10
C GLU A 27 -9.24 -3.75 8.86
N PHE A 28 -8.17 -4.23 8.23
CA PHE A 28 -7.59 -3.62 7.05
C PHE A 28 -8.50 -3.89 5.85
N SER A 29 -9.51 -3.03 5.65
CA SER A 29 -10.38 -3.10 4.49
C SER A 29 -9.63 -2.63 3.25
N LEU A 30 -9.35 -3.55 2.34
CA LEU A 30 -8.80 -3.23 1.03
C LEU A 30 -9.90 -2.72 0.10
N PRO A 31 -9.62 -1.71 -0.74
CA PRO A 31 -10.53 -1.37 -1.83
C PRO A 31 -10.73 -2.58 -2.76
N ASP A 32 -11.95 -2.76 -3.29
CA ASP A 32 -12.32 -3.89 -4.17
C ASP A 32 -11.37 -4.05 -5.37
N ASN A 33 -10.85 -2.94 -5.90
CA ASN A 33 -9.91 -2.91 -7.04
C ASN A 33 -8.47 -2.65 -6.58
N SER A 34 -7.94 -3.50 -5.70
CA SER A 34 -6.57 -3.35 -5.22
C SER A 34 -5.79 -4.65 -5.13
N VAL A 35 -4.47 -4.52 -5.25
CA VAL A 35 -3.50 -5.59 -4.95
C VAL A 35 -2.55 -5.12 -3.86
N VAL A 36 -2.07 -6.05 -3.06
CA VAL A 36 -1.15 -5.78 -1.95
C VAL A 36 0.19 -6.43 -2.25
N TYR A 37 1.24 -5.62 -2.24
CA TYR A 37 2.60 -6.10 -2.27
C TYR A 37 3.00 -6.56 -0.86
N ASP A 38 3.35 -7.84 -0.72
CA ASP A 38 3.85 -8.42 0.53
C ASP A 38 5.33 -8.04 0.73
N ILE A 39 5.58 -7.16 1.69
CA ILE A 39 6.94 -6.66 1.95
C ILE A 39 7.85 -7.71 2.59
N ASP A 40 7.28 -8.65 3.34
CA ASP A 40 8.05 -9.70 3.99
C ASP A 40 8.53 -10.75 2.97
N GLN A 41 7.71 -11.04 1.96
CA GLN A 41 8.15 -11.82 0.80
C GLN A 41 9.19 -11.04 -0.03
N GLY A 42 8.97 -9.75 -0.24
CA GLY A 42 9.86 -8.90 -1.00
C GLY A 42 9.91 -9.24 -2.51
N GLY A 43 10.95 -8.73 -3.18
CA GLY A 43 11.27 -9.08 -4.58
C GLY A 43 10.32 -8.49 -5.62
N SER A 44 10.05 -9.25 -6.68
CA SER A 44 9.09 -8.89 -7.73
C SER A 44 7.85 -9.75 -7.56
N GLN A 45 6.68 -9.09 -7.49
CA GLN A 45 5.38 -9.73 -7.34
C GLN A 45 4.46 -9.29 -8.47
N GLN A 46 3.76 -10.26 -9.05
CA GLN A 46 2.89 -10.07 -10.21
C GLN A 46 1.47 -10.51 -9.88
N PHE A 47 0.50 -9.71 -10.29
CA PHE A 47 -0.91 -9.92 -10.05
C PHE A 47 -1.66 -9.84 -11.38
N GLU A 48 -2.45 -10.87 -11.68
CA GLU A 48 -3.41 -10.87 -12.79
C GLU A 48 -4.77 -10.43 -12.25
N VAL A 49 -5.32 -9.38 -12.84
CA VAL A 49 -6.54 -8.72 -12.37
C VAL A 49 -7.40 -8.32 -13.55
N GLU A 50 -8.68 -8.09 -13.31
CA GLU A 50 -9.65 -7.72 -14.35
C GLU A 50 -10.28 -6.37 -14.03
N ASP A 51 -10.80 -5.67 -15.06
CA ASP A 51 -11.60 -4.46 -14.83
C ASP A 51 -13.06 -4.84 -14.70
N ASP A 52 -13.91 -3.85 -14.42
CA ASP A 52 -15.36 -4.02 -14.30
C ASP A 52 -16.03 -4.66 -15.56
N LEU A 53 -15.32 -4.74 -16.69
CA LEU A 53 -15.78 -5.38 -17.92
C LEU A 53 -15.14 -6.76 -18.16
N GLY A 54 -14.46 -7.34 -17.16
CA GLY A 54 -13.79 -8.64 -17.23
C GLY A 54 -12.54 -8.65 -18.10
N ARG A 55 -11.92 -7.49 -18.38
CA ARG A 55 -10.76 -7.42 -19.28
C ARG A 55 -9.47 -7.47 -18.46
N PRO A 56 -8.54 -8.40 -18.78
CA PRO A 56 -7.38 -8.63 -17.95
C PRO A 56 -6.32 -7.52 -18.09
N TYR A 57 -5.57 -7.32 -17.01
CA TYR A 57 -4.30 -6.62 -16.98
C TYR A 57 -3.42 -7.20 -15.87
N ILE A 58 -2.14 -6.90 -15.99
CA ILE A 58 -1.10 -7.37 -15.10
C ILE A 58 -0.60 -6.17 -14.31
N ILE A 59 -0.50 -6.33 -12.99
CA ILE A 59 0.19 -5.39 -12.12
C ILE A 59 1.45 -6.06 -11.61
N THR A 60 2.59 -5.37 -11.70
CA THR A 60 3.86 -5.84 -11.14
C THR A 60 4.40 -4.79 -10.20
N ILE A 61 4.76 -5.20 -8.98
CA ILE A 61 5.50 -4.38 -8.02
C ILE A 61 6.84 -5.06 -7.79
N GLU A 62 7.93 -4.32 -7.98
CA GLU A 62 9.29 -4.83 -7.83
C GLU A 62 10.15 -3.89 -6.98
N GLU A 63 10.89 -4.46 -6.02
CA GLU A 63 11.94 -3.76 -5.28
C GLU A 63 13.13 -3.49 -6.21
N GLU A 64 13.52 -2.23 -6.35
CA GLU A 64 14.83 -1.88 -6.90
C GLU A 64 15.83 -1.78 -5.75
N THR A 65 16.64 -2.83 -5.59
CA THR A 65 17.64 -2.91 -4.54
C THR A 65 18.65 -1.76 -4.68
N GLN A 66 18.53 -0.76 -3.81
CA GLN A 66 19.63 0.14 -3.48
C GLN A 66 20.36 -0.46 -2.28
N LEU A 67 21.69 -0.58 -2.38
CA LEU A 67 22.55 -1.44 -1.55
C LEU A 67 22.61 -1.10 -0.06
N LEU A 68 21.82 -0.14 0.46
CA LEU A 68 21.92 0.34 1.82
C LEU A 68 20.53 0.78 2.31
N MET A 69 20.00 0.14 3.36
CA MET A 69 19.37 0.78 4.54
C MET A 69 18.56 -0.24 5.37
N MET A 70 18.88 -0.30 6.67
CA MET A 70 18.18 -1.10 7.67
C MET A 70 16.98 -0.36 8.28
N ALA A 71 15.95 -1.15 8.64
CA ALA A 71 14.86 -0.94 9.61
C ALA A 71 13.79 0.16 9.38
N SER A 72 12.57 -0.27 9.01
CA SER A 72 11.27 -0.06 9.69
C SER A 72 10.11 -0.43 8.73
N SER A 73 8.86 -0.46 9.23
CA SER A 73 7.61 -0.59 8.46
C SER A 73 7.67 0.14 7.11
N VAL A 74 7.18 -0.53 6.05
CA VAL A 74 7.58 -0.37 4.64
C VAL A 74 9.09 -0.21 4.51
N LYS A 75 9.78 -1.29 4.12
CA LYS A 75 11.23 -1.29 3.92
C LYS A 75 11.63 -0.09 3.06
N ASN A 76 12.50 0.76 3.59
CA ASN A 76 12.96 1.93 2.85
C ASN A 76 13.58 1.47 1.52
N GLY A 77 13.24 2.14 0.42
CA GLY A 77 13.72 1.72 -0.89
C GLY A 77 12.95 2.34 -2.04
N THR A 78 13.38 1.97 -3.24
CA THR A 78 12.70 2.33 -4.48
C THR A 78 11.85 1.14 -4.93
N TYR A 79 10.58 1.38 -5.22
CA TYR A 79 9.66 0.38 -5.73
C TYR A 79 9.18 0.80 -7.09
N LYS A 80 9.23 -0.10 -8.07
CA LYS A 80 8.69 0.14 -9.40
C LYS A 80 7.33 -0.52 -9.50
N ILE A 81 6.33 0.27 -9.87
CA ILE A 81 4.95 -0.17 -10.09
C ILE A 81 4.71 -0.16 -11.58
N THR A 82 4.23 -1.28 -12.10
CA THR A 82 3.90 -1.46 -13.52
C THR A 82 2.46 -1.93 -13.63
N LYS A 83 1.70 -1.34 -14.56
CA LYS A 83 0.41 -1.85 -15.02
C LYS A 83 0.48 -2.06 -16.52
N GLU A 84 0.07 -3.23 -16.97
CA GLU A 84 0.15 -3.63 -18.37
C GLU A 84 -1.16 -4.27 -18.81
N ARG A 85 -1.70 -3.80 -19.93
CA ARG A 85 -2.70 -4.55 -20.67
C ARG A 85 -1.98 -5.23 -21.84
N PRO A 86 -1.84 -6.56 -21.82
CA PRO A 86 -1.08 -7.29 -22.84
C PRO A 86 -1.49 -6.89 -24.25
N LEU A 87 -0.50 -6.69 -25.12
CA LEU A 87 -0.65 -6.28 -26.52
C LEU A 87 -1.33 -4.91 -26.75
N GLN A 88 -1.61 -4.13 -25.70
CA GLN A 88 -2.28 -2.84 -25.83
C GLN A 88 -1.44 -1.68 -25.33
N TRP A 89 -1.02 -1.73 -24.06
CA TRP A 89 -0.24 -0.66 -23.46
C TRP A 89 0.39 -1.09 -22.15
N LYS A 90 1.44 -0.38 -21.75
CA LYS A 90 2.17 -0.57 -20.51
C LYS A 90 2.48 0.78 -19.90
N ALA A 91 2.28 0.92 -18.59
CA ALA A 91 2.63 2.12 -17.85
C ALA A 91 3.39 1.71 -16.58
N SER A 92 4.42 2.48 -16.23
CA SER A 92 5.17 2.27 -15.01
C SER A 92 5.71 3.56 -14.43
N TYR A 93 6.02 3.53 -13.15
CA TYR A 93 6.76 4.58 -12.46
C TYR A 93 7.43 3.99 -11.21
N LYS A 94 8.26 4.80 -10.57
CA LYS A 94 8.94 4.45 -9.34
C LYS A 94 8.49 5.35 -8.20
N ILE A 95 8.42 4.77 -7.00
CA ILE A 95 8.29 5.51 -5.75
C ILE A 95 9.51 5.27 -4.88
N ASP A 96 10.02 6.32 -4.27
CA ASP A 96 10.97 6.20 -3.17
C ASP A 96 10.19 6.26 -1.86
N VAL A 97 10.39 5.25 -1.01
CA VAL A 97 9.77 5.17 0.30
C VAL A 97 10.82 5.30 1.39
N SER A 98 10.57 6.18 2.35
CA SER A 98 11.35 6.29 3.57
C SER A 98 10.44 6.58 4.75
N SER A 99 10.62 5.85 5.86
CA SER A 99 9.90 6.08 7.12
C SER A 99 8.38 6.10 6.92
N ASN A 100 7.84 5.11 6.19
CA ASN A 100 6.42 5.01 5.80
C ASN A 100 5.87 6.20 4.99
N LYS A 101 6.74 6.93 4.28
CA LYS A 101 6.34 8.03 3.41
C LYS A 101 6.93 7.86 2.01
N ILE A 102 6.10 8.14 1.01
CA ILE A 102 6.53 8.37 -0.36
C ILE A 102 7.22 9.73 -0.41
N THR A 103 8.54 9.72 -0.53
CA THR A 103 9.36 10.95 -0.62
C THR A 103 9.44 11.47 -2.05
N ARG A 104 9.32 10.57 -3.03
CA ARG A 104 9.38 10.91 -4.45
C ARG A 104 8.57 9.93 -5.28
N ALA A 105 8.00 10.42 -6.36
CA ALA A 105 7.51 9.62 -7.47
C ALA A 105 8.21 10.08 -8.75
N HIS A 106 8.82 9.17 -9.49
CA HIS A 106 9.67 9.52 -10.64
C HIS A 106 9.74 8.40 -11.68
N SER A 107 10.55 8.63 -12.72
CA SER A 107 10.82 7.65 -13.79
C SER A 107 9.55 7.10 -14.44
N ALA A 108 8.54 7.96 -14.61
CA ALA A 108 7.30 7.62 -15.28
C ALA A 108 7.57 7.21 -16.73
N SER A 109 6.96 6.11 -17.17
CA SER A 109 7.03 5.63 -18.54
C SER A 109 5.65 5.11 -18.96
N ALA A 110 5.25 5.39 -20.20
CA ALA A 110 4.01 4.89 -20.76
C ALA A 110 4.21 4.58 -22.24
N THR A 111 3.95 3.33 -22.61
CA THR A 111 4.12 2.82 -23.97
C THR A 111 2.78 2.30 -24.46
N ALA A 112 2.31 2.83 -25.58
CA ALA A 112 1.12 2.34 -26.27
C ALA A 112 1.57 1.43 -27.42
N ILE A 113 1.06 0.19 -27.44
CA ILE A 113 1.19 -0.73 -28.58
C ILE A 113 0.05 -0.45 -29.57
N THR A 114 -1.15 -0.21 -29.04
CA THR A 114 -2.30 0.29 -29.79
C THR A 114 -2.77 1.63 -29.24
N GLY A 115 -3.34 2.49 -30.10
CA GLY A 115 -3.78 3.83 -29.71
C GLY A 115 -2.61 4.74 -29.32
N SER A 116 -2.88 5.74 -28.47
CA SER A 116 -1.84 6.63 -27.95
C SER A 116 -2.20 7.22 -26.58
N PHE A 117 -1.18 7.58 -25.80
CA PHE A 117 -1.37 8.39 -24.59
C PHE A 117 -1.43 9.87 -24.95
N LYS A 118 -2.53 10.54 -24.63
CA LYS A 118 -2.73 11.98 -24.87
C LYS A 118 -2.07 12.84 -23.81
N SER A 119 -2.05 12.34 -22.58
CA SER A 119 -1.41 13.02 -21.46
C SER A 119 -0.99 12.03 -20.40
N THR A 120 0.12 12.31 -19.75
CA THR A 120 0.63 11.56 -18.61
C THR A 120 1.03 12.55 -17.52
N SER A 121 0.71 12.24 -16.26
CA SER A 121 1.09 13.07 -15.13
C SER A 121 1.31 12.19 -13.91
N LEU A 122 2.54 12.14 -13.43
CA LEU A 122 2.88 11.47 -12.18
C LEU A 122 2.93 12.49 -11.06
N ARG A 123 2.26 12.20 -9.94
CA ARG A 123 2.21 13.09 -8.79
C ARG A 123 2.30 12.31 -7.49
N VAL A 124 2.95 12.91 -6.50
CA VAL A 124 2.79 12.54 -5.10
C VAL A 124 1.59 13.32 -4.59
N ASP A 125 0.45 12.65 -4.45
CA ASP A 125 -0.80 13.30 -4.00
C ASP A 125 -0.76 13.58 -2.48
N SER A 126 -0.05 12.74 -1.73
CA SER A 126 0.17 12.89 -0.29
C SER A 126 1.43 12.11 0.15
N PRO A 127 1.93 12.28 1.38
CA PRO A 127 3.07 11.51 1.87
C PRO A 127 2.88 10.00 1.85
N THR A 128 1.66 9.47 1.68
CA THR A 128 1.40 8.03 1.60
C THR A 128 0.77 7.62 0.27
N GLN A 129 0.63 8.52 -0.70
CA GLN A 129 -0.01 8.22 -1.97
C GLN A 129 0.68 8.90 -3.14
N ALA A 130 0.99 8.12 -4.17
CA ALA A 130 1.39 8.63 -5.48
C ALA A 130 0.51 8.00 -6.56
N THR A 131 0.10 8.81 -7.53
CA THR A 131 -0.75 8.37 -8.63
C THR A 131 -0.14 8.76 -9.96
N TYR A 132 -0.08 7.80 -10.86
CA TYR A 132 0.20 8.04 -12.27
C TYR A 132 -1.12 8.14 -13.03
N TYR A 133 -1.46 9.37 -13.42
CA TYR A 133 -2.64 9.70 -14.20
C TYR A 133 -2.32 9.63 -15.69
N LEU A 134 -3.01 8.78 -16.43
CA LEU A 134 -2.86 8.66 -17.87
C LEU A 134 -4.21 8.85 -18.56
N LYS A 135 -4.21 9.57 -19.68
CA LYS A 135 -5.32 9.58 -20.63
C LYS A 135 -4.89 8.88 -21.90
N ARG A 136 -5.61 7.84 -22.28
CA ARG A 136 -5.35 7.06 -23.49
C ARG A 136 -6.52 7.19 -24.45
N THR A 137 -6.21 7.34 -25.72
CA THR A 137 -7.18 7.27 -26.82
C THR A 137 -6.93 6.01 -27.63
N LEU A 138 -7.99 5.26 -27.90
CA LEU A 138 -7.98 4.16 -28.86
C LEU A 138 -9.14 4.38 -29.84
N LEU A 139 -8.81 4.52 -31.12
CA LEU A 139 -9.74 4.96 -32.16
C LEU A 139 -10.38 6.29 -31.77
N LEU A 140 -11.67 6.30 -31.42
CA LEU A 140 -12.44 7.49 -31.02
C LEU A 140 -12.82 7.48 -29.52
N VAL A 141 -12.36 6.50 -28.76
CA VAL A 141 -12.70 6.36 -27.34
C VAL A 141 -11.53 6.80 -26.48
N GLU A 142 -11.80 7.72 -25.55
CA GLU A 142 -10.86 8.11 -24.52
C GLU A 142 -11.14 7.38 -23.21
N SER A 143 -10.07 6.96 -22.55
CA SER A 143 -10.13 6.29 -21.24
C SER A 143 -9.11 6.92 -20.30
N SER A 144 -9.50 7.11 -19.04
CA SER A 144 -8.59 7.51 -17.98
C SER A 144 -8.08 6.28 -17.26
N ILE A 145 -6.79 6.23 -16.99
CA ILE A 145 -6.11 5.17 -16.25
C ILE A 145 -5.43 5.83 -15.06
N ASN A 146 -5.75 5.38 -13.85
CA ASN A 146 -5.15 5.86 -12.62
C ASN A 146 -4.39 4.70 -11.97
N LEU A 147 -3.07 4.68 -12.13
CA LEU A 147 -2.24 3.70 -11.43
C LEU A 147 -1.79 4.32 -10.11
N ARG A 148 -2.43 3.94 -9.02
CA ARG A 148 -2.22 4.54 -7.70
C ARG A 148 -1.50 3.57 -6.78
N ALA A 149 -0.40 4.02 -6.19
CA ALA A 149 0.25 3.34 -5.08
C ALA A 149 -0.04 4.09 -3.78
N LYS A 150 -0.48 3.36 -2.76
CA LYS A 150 -0.76 3.87 -1.41
C LYS A 150 -0.01 3.05 -0.37
N LEU A 151 0.67 3.71 0.55
CA LEU A 151 1.22 3.09 1.75
C LEU A 151 0.10 2.91 2.77
N SER A 152 -0.14 1.68 3.21
CA SER A 152 -1.15 1.38 4.21
C SER A 152 -0.73 0.18 5.05
N ASN A 153 -0.79 0.31 6.38
CA ASN A 153 -0.47 -0.76 7.33
C ASN A 153 0.86 -1.47 7.03
N GLY A 154 1.89 -0.70 6.70
CA GLY A 154 3.21 -1.24 6.42
C GLY A 154 3.35 -1.93 5.06
N ASN A 155 2.36 -1.82 4.16
CA ASN A 155 2.37 -2.43 2.83
C ASN A 155 2.20 -1.38 1.72
N ILE A 156 2.54 -1.77 0.48
CA ILE A 156 2.21 -1.01 -0.72
C ILE A 156 0.94 -1.61 -1.32
N VAL A 157 -0.12 -0.81 -1.35
CA VAL A 157 -1.40 -1.15 -1.96
C VAL A 157 -1.49 -0.44 -3.31
N VAL A 158 -1.70 -1.19 -4.38
CA VAL A 158 -1.90 -0.61 -5.72
C VAL A 158 -3.38 -0.70 -6.07
N THR A 159 -4.02 0.45 -6.25
CA THR A 159 -5.42 0.56 -6.73
C THR A 159 -5.43 0.78 -8.23
N TYR A 160 -6.37 0.13 -8.92
CA TYR A 160 -6.36 0.02 -10.38
C TYR A 160 -7.69 0.32 -11.05
#